data_AF-A0A928BIL4-F1
#
_entry.id   AF-A0A928BIL4-F1
#
_cell.length_a   1.000
_cell.length_b   1.000
_cell.length_c   1.000
_cell.angle_alpha   90.00
_cell.angle_beta   90.00
_cell.angle_gamma   90.00
#
_symmetry.space_group_name_H-M   'P 1'
#
loop_
_entity.id
_entity.type
_entity.pdbx_description
1 polymer ?
#
loop_
_entity_poly.entity_id
_entity_poly.type
_entity_poly.pdbx_seq_one_letter_code
_entity_poly.pdbx_strand_id
1 'polypeptide(L)'
;MRKEKEKGRDIKDVEAVAEKPREFANLTYDPGFKIVFGTEGKSENLLKTLLNRLLGLRIESVKYLPTERLGLTEEESKSLFDVYCKDVDGRRYLIEMQMWTQHYFHKRAVYYSALSVQDQARVEKESQKKRGRPWDYYFAPVYQVSFLNFPNTIVEPKDNGGNPYISHYVYKSKDTGKELGDDTNIVFIDLQKFRKDFDECKDMLEKWLYSIRNMHLLKTRPDGVDGTELDELYEEARYAAWPREKRLLYERYIMNKNDYENIYFERYEDGFAAGHAEGEVKGREEGREEGREEAVCQIVKSMMEQGLPLDMIVKVTGLTVAEIDGVCNS
;
A
#
# COMPACT_ATOMS: atom_id res chain seq x y z
N MET A 1 -26.81 45.34 -13.71
CA MET A 1 -27.57 44.74 -12.59
C MET A 1 -28.28 43.49 -13.07
N ARG A 2 -27.76 42.31 -12.74
CA ARG A 2 -28.50 41.10 -12.36
C ARG A 2 -27.44 40.02 -12.15
N LYS A 3 -27.05 39.86 -10.88
CA LYS A 3 -26.32 38.70 -10.38
C LYS A 3 -27.33 37.54 -10.39
N GLU A 4 -27.10 36.54 -11.23
CA GLU A 4 -27.77 35.25 -11.06
C GLU A 4 -27.13 34.56 -9.85
N LYS A 5 -27.97 34.29 -8.86
CA LYS A 5 -27.64 33.58 -7.64
C LYS A 5 -27.42 32.11 -8.01
N GLU A 6 -26.18 31.66 -7.98
CA GLU A 6 -25.89 30.24 -7.76
C GLU A 6 -26.53 29.85 -6.44
N LYS A 7 -27.58 29.04 -6.53
CA LYS A 7 -28.20 28.38 -5.39
C LYS A 7 -27.14 27.51 -4.74
N GLY A 8 -26.81 27.84 -3.49
CA GLY A 8 -26.00 26.99 -2.63
C GLY A 8 -26.52 25.57 -2.68
N ARG A 9 -25.60 24.62 -2.94
CA ARG A 9 -25.84 23.22 -2.64
C ARG A 9 -26.09 23.15 -1.15
N ASP A 10 -27.26 22.65 -0.80
CA ASP A 10 -27.70 22.47 0.57
C ASP A 10 -26.67 21.59 1.29
N ILE A 11 -26.05 22.12 2.34
CA ILE A 11 -25.07 21.43 3.20
C ILE A 11 -25.84 20.51 4.15
N LYS A 12 -26.61 19.58 3.58
CA LYS A 12 -27.44 18.61 4.31
C LYS A 12 -27.42 17.18 3.79
N ASP A 13 -26.63 16.89 2.75
CA ASP A 13 -26.40 15.52 2.28
C ASP A 13 -24.98 15.02 2.60
N VAL A 14 -24.39 15.49 3.71
CA VAL A 14 -23.35 14.71 4.41
C VAL A 14 -24.06 13.81 5.40
N GLU A 15 -24.89 12.90 4.88
CA GLU A 15 -25.08 11.65 5.61
C GLU A 15 -23.69 11.04 5.70
N ALA A 16 -23.07 11.16 6.88
CA ALA A 16 -22.00 10.27 7.27
C ALA A 16 -22.43 8.87 6.81
N VAL A 17 -21.66 8.29 5.88
CA VAL A 17 -21.87 6.92 5.43
C VAL A 17 -21.63 6.05 6.66
N ALA A 18 -22.64 5.94 7.51
CA ALA A 18 -22.72 4.95 8.55
C ALA A 18 -22.77 3.65 7.77
N GLU A 19 -21.61 3.02 7.58
CA GLU A 19 -21.52 1.67 7.05
C GLU A 19 -22.60 0.85 7.77
N LYS A 20 -23.51 0.26 6.98
CA LYS A 20 -24.52 -0.67 7.48
C LYS A 20 -23.86 -1.63 8.47
N PRO A 21 -24.55 -2.07 9.54
CA PRO A 21 -23.99 -3.05 10.46
C PRO A 21 -23.54 -4.27 9.64
N ARG A 22 -22.23 -4.49 9.60
CA ARG A 22 -21.64 -5.60 8.86
C ARG A 22 -21.77 -6.86 9.71
N GLU A 23 -22.17 -7.97 9.10
CA GLU A 23 -22.16 -9.27 9.82
C GLU A 23 -20.72 -9.63 10.23
N PHE A 24 -19.77 -9.42 9.30
CA PHE A 24 -18.36 -9.72 9.49
C PHE A 24 -17.46 -8.48 9.36
N ALA A 25 -16.31 -8.52 10.03
CA ALA A 25 -15.30 -7.47 9.99
C ALA A 25 -14.54 -7.44 8.64
N ASN A 26 -13.96 -6.29 8.31
CA ASN A 26 -13.12 -6.16 7.11
C ASN A 26 -11.68 -6.60 7.38
N LEU A 27 -11.34 -7.80 6.90
CA LEU A 27 -10.00 -8.38 7.05
C LEU A 27 -8.97 -7.82 6.07
N THR A 28 -9.39 -7.05 5.07
CA THR A 28 -8.45 -6.38 4.15
C THR A 28 -7.89 -5.08 4.71
N TYR A 29 -8.33 -4.70 5.91
CA TYR A 29 -7.83 -3.56 6.66
C TYR A 29 -7.00 -4.07 7.84
N ASP A 30 -5.91 -3.37 8.15
CA ASP A 30 -5.00 -3.73 9.24
C ASP A 30 -5.73 -3.99 10.58
N PRO A 31 -6.67 -3.14 11.04
CA PRO A 31 -7.36 -3.38 12.31
C PRO A 31 -8.18 -4.67 12.34
N GLY A 32 -8.89 -4.98 11.25
CA GLY A 32 -9.70 -6.20 11.17
C GLY A 32 -8.82 -7.44 11.12
N PHE A 33 -7.75 -7.37 10.33
CA PHE A 33 -6.76 -8.45 10.25
C PHE A 33 -6.08 -8.69 11.60
N LYS A 34 -5.57 -7.64 12.24
CA LYS A 34 -4.91 -7.68 13.54
C LYS A 34 -5.82 -8.20 14.66
N ILE A 35 -7.09 -7.82 14.68
CA ILE A 35 -8.03 -8.33 15.68
C ILE A 35 -8.28 -9.83 15.50
N VAL A 36 -8.38 -10.31 14.26
CA VAL A 36 -8.69 -11.72 13.97
C VAL A 36 -7.46 -12.62 14.07
N PHE A 37 -6.28 -12.16 13.64
CA PHE A 37 -5.06 -12.97 13.58
C PHE A 37 -4.02 -12.63 14.66
N GLY A 38 -4.14 -11.48 15.32
CA GLY A 38 -3.16 -10.94 16.28
C GLY A 38 -3.53 -11.09 17.75
N THR A 39 -4.69 -11.68 18.08
CA THR A 39 -5.12 -11.82 19.48
C THR A 39 -4.45 -13.03 20.14
N GLU A 40 -3.43 -12.77 20.97
CA GLU A 40 -2.68 -13.82 21.68
C GLU A 40 -3.61 -14.76 22.48
N GLY A 41 -3.37 -16.06 22.35
CA GLY A 41 -4.15 -17.13 22.98
C GLY A 41 -5.48 -17.49 22.30
N LYS A 42 -6.01 -16.63 21.42
CA LYS A 42 -7.23 -16.92 20.63
C LYS A 42 -6.93 -17.24 19.17
N SER A 43 -6.08 -16.42 18.56
CA SER A 43 -5.82 -16.46 17.11
C SER A 43 -4.72 -17.44 16.72
N GLU A 44 -4.13 -18.18 17.67
CA GLU A 44 -2.95 -19.00 17.42
C GLU A 44 -3.21 -20.11 16.39
N ASN A 45 -4.32 -20.84 16.56
CA ASN A 45 -4.67 -21.95 15.68
C ASN A 45 -5.03 -21.45 14.27
N LEU A 46 -5.81 -20.38 14.20
CA LEU A 46 -6.10 -19.67 12.96
C LEU A 46 -4.83 -19.24 12.21
N LEU A 47 -3.92 -18.56 12.91
CA LEU A 47 -2.70 -18.01 12.33
C LEU A 47 -1.76 -19.10 11.82
N LYS A 48 -1.49 -20.13 12.63
CA LYS A 48 -0.61 -21.23 12.20
C LYS A 48 -1.20 -22.00 11.02
N THR A 49 -2.52 -22.15 10.96
CA THR A 49 -3.20 -22.85 9.86
C THR A 49 -3.05 -22.07 8.56
N LEU A 50 -3.30 -20.76 8.59
CA LEU A 50 -3.07 -19.87 7.44
C LEU A 50 -1.61 -19.91 6.98
N LEU A 51 -0.64 -19.79 7.89
CA LEU A 51 0.78 -19.83 7.55
C LEU A 51 1.22 -21.18 6.96
N ASN A 52 0.74 -22.30 7.49
CA ASN A 52 1.00 -23.63 6.93
C ASN A 52 0.49 -23.74 5.48
N ARG A 53 -0.68 -23.18 5.18
CA ARG A 53 -1.24 -23.17 3.81
C ARG A 53 -0.45 -22.28 2.87
N LEU A 54 -0.06 -21.09 3.31
CA LEU A 54 0.66 -20.11 2.49
C LEU A 54 2.11 -20.53 2.20
N LEU A 55 2.78 -21.07 3.21
CA LEU A 55 4.23 -21.29 3.16
C LEU A 55 4.59 -22.76 2.92
N GLY A 56 3.62 -23.69 2.98
CA GLY A 56 3.88 -25.12 2.87
C GLY A 56 4.69 -25.67 4.04
N LEU A 57 4.65 -24.99 5.19
CA LEU A 57 5.38 -25.35 6.40
C LEU A 57 4.54 -26.27 7.31
N ARG A 58 5.19 -26.80 8.35
CA ARG A 58 4.56 -27.54 9.44
C ARG A 58 4.81 -26.81 10.77
N ILE A 59 3.97 -25.83 11.04
CA ILE A 59 3.98 -25.02 12.26
C ILE A 59 3.04 -25.67 13.27
N GLU A 60 3.60 -26.08 14.42
CA GLU A 60 2.85 -26.73 15.50
C GLU A 60 2.16 -25.73 16.42
N SER A 61 2.87 -24.66 16.78
CA SER A 61 2.40 -23.55 17.61
C SER A 61 3.12 -22.26 17.23
N VAL A 62 2.51 -21.13 17.57
CA VAL A 62 3.12 -19.81 17.39
C VAL A 62 3.06 -18.99 18.68
N LYS A 63 4.09 -18.19 18.89
CA LYS A 63 4.16 -17.22 19.99
C LYS A 63 4.31 -15.82 19.44
N TYR A 64 3.39 -14.94 19.81
CA TYR A 64 3.43 -13.53 19.44
C TYR A 64 4.64 -12.83 20.08
N LEU A 65 5.24 -11.94 19.31
CA LEU A 65 6.43 -11.19 19.69
C LEU A 65 6.12 -9.69 19.73
N PRO A 66 6.63 -8.96 20.73
CA PRO A 66 6.51 -7.51 20.77
C PRO A 66 7.34 -6.86 19.66
N THR A 67 6.80 -5.81 19.05
CA THR A 67 7.43 -5.10 17.91
C THR A 67 8.52 -4.13 18.35
N GLU A 68 8.51 -3.65 19.61
CA GLU A 68 9.52 -2.70 20.11
C GLU A 68 10.94 -3.29 20.14
N ARG A 69 11.06 -4.62 20.03
CA ARG A 69 12.35 -5.33 20.02
C ARG A 69 13.19 -5.07 18.78
N LEU A 70 12.62 -4.49 17.73
CA LEU A 70 13.33 -4.20 16.49
C LEU A 70 14.14 -2.89 16.54
N GLY A 71 14.26 -2.27 17.73
CA GLY A 71 15.10 -1.09 17.94
C GLY A 71 14.51 0.19 17.37
N LEU A 72 13.20 0.22 17.21
CA LEU A 72 12.45 1.29 16.59
C LEU A 72 11.78 2.17 17.64
N THR A 73 11.42 3.40 17.26
CA THR A 73 10.62 4.27 18.12
C THR A 73 9.24 3.65 18.38
N GLU A 74 8.55 4.14 19.42
CA GLU A 74 7.21 3.65 19.77
C GLU A 74 6.20 3.88 18.63
N GLU A 75 6.34 4.98 17.89
CA GLU A 75 5.49 5.33 16.75
C GLU A 75 5.76 4.40 15.55
N GLU A 76 7.02 4.14 15.24
CA GLU A 76 7.41 3.18 14.20
C GLU A 76 6.95 1.76 14.56
N SER A 77 7.15 1.35 15.81
CA SER A 77 6.80 0.00 16.30
C SER A 77 5.29 -0.30 16.23
N LYS A 78 4.44 0.73 16.36
CA LYS A 78 2.98 0.60 16.25
C LYS A 78 2.48 0.41 14.81
N SER A 79 3.29 0.77 13.82
CA SER A 79 2.94 0.82 12.39
C SER A 79 3.67 -0.23 11.53
N LEU A 80 4.47 -1.11 12.17
CA LEU A 80 5.39 -1.99 11.44
C LEU A 80 4.70 -3.18 10.77
N PHE A 81 3.94 -3.96 11.55
CA PHE A 81 3.22 -5.15 11.09
C PHE A 81 1.92 -5.31 11.86
N ASP A 82 0.96 -5.95 11.20
CA ASP A 82 -0.25 -6.44 11.83
C ASP A 82 0.06 -7.50 12.88
N VAL A 83 0.91 -8.47 12.52
CA VAL A 83 1.24 -9.62 13.35
C VAL A 83 2.73 -9.95 13.26
N TYR A 84 3.37 -10.10 14.42
CA TYR A 84 4.74 -10.59 14.53
C TYR A 84 4.80 -11.78 15.49
N CYS A 85 5.30 -12.92 15.03
CA CYS A 85 5.34 -14.13 15.85
C CYS A 85 6.52 -15.05 15.49
N LYS A 86 6.72 -16.09 16.29
CA LYS A 86 7.67 -17.18 16.02
C LYS A 86 7.07 -18.55 16.28
N ASP A 87 7.60 -19.58 15.63
CA ASP A 87 7.25 -20.97 15.93
C ASP A 87 8.20 -21.64 16.92
N VAL A 88 7.98 -22.94 17.17
CA VAL A 88 8.82 -23.80 18.03
C VAL A 88 10.21 -24.06 17.46
N ASP A 89 10.35 -24.01 16.14
CA ASP A 89 11.64 -24.17 15.44
C ASP A 89 12.46 -22.87 15.45
N GLY A 90 11.87 -21.78 15.98
CA GLY A 90 12.48 -20.46 16.06
C GLY A 90 12.27 -19.60 14.83
N ARG A 91 11.61 -20.11 13.77
CA ARG A 91 11.31 -19.33 12.56
C ARG A 91 10.44 -18.13 12.92
N ARG A 92 10.69 -17.00 12.28
CA ARG A 92 9.96 -15.75 12.54
C ARG A 92 9.04 -15.40 11.39
N TYR A 93 7.85 -14.89 11.73
CA TYR A 93 6.83 -14.51 10.76
C TYR A 93 6.40 -13.07 11.03
N LEU A 94 6.58 -12.23 10.01
CA LEU A 94 6.20 -10.83 9.98
C LEU A 94 5.08 -10.71 8.96
N ILE A 95 3.86 -10.42 9.42
CA ILE A 95 2.67 -10.53 8.58
C ILE A 95 2.00 -9.17 8.51
N GLU A 96 1.63 -8.79 7.30
CA GLU A 96 1.21 -7.44 6.97
C GLU A 96 0.03 -7.44 6.00
N MET A 97 -1.02 -6.70 6.31
CA MET A 97 -2.19 -6.45 5.50
C MET A 97 -2.11 -5.02 4.97
N GLN A 98 -1.73 -4.90 3.71
CA GLN A 98 -1.51 -3.62 3.07
C GLN A 98 -2.66 -3.28 2.12
N MET A 99 -3.47 -2.30 2.53
CA MET A 99 -4.56 -1.79 1.70
C MET A 99 -4.11 -0.73 0.69
N TRP A 100 -3.16 0.12 1.07
CA TRP A 100 -2.81 1.31 0.30
C TRP A 100 -1.50 1.15 -0.47
N THR A 101 -1.45 1.71 -1.67
CA THR A 101 -0.20 1.80 -2.42
C THR A 101 0.81 2.62 -1.63
N GLN A 102 2.01 2.08 -1.47
CA GLN A 102 3.13 2.79 -0.89
C GLN A 102 4.34 2.71 -1.83
N HIS A 103 5.01 3.84 -2.00
CA HIS A 103 6.27 3.87 -2.72
C HIS A 103 7.27 2.94 -2.04
N TYR A 104 7.99 2.15 -2.85
CA TYR A 104 9.05 1.26 -2.37
C TYR A 104 8.61 0.22 -1.34
N PHE A 105 7.34 -0.22 -1.35
CA PHE A 105 6.83 -1.22 -0.41
C PHE A 105 7.69 -2.50 -0.34
N HIS A 106 8.19 -2.99 -1.48
CA HIS A 106 9.11 -4.14 -1.50
C HIS A 106 10.42 -3.86 -0.73
N LYS A 107 10.94 -2.62 -0.75
CA LYS A 107 12.14 -2.24 0.02
C LYS A 107 11.84 -2.21 1.51
N ARG A 108 10.62 -1.79 1.89
CA ARG A 108 10.13 -1.85 3.28
C ARG A 108 10.12 -3.29 3.79
N ALA A 109 9.57 -4.21 3.01
CA ALA A 109 9.59 -5.64 3.32
C ALA A 109 11.02 -6.18 3.52
N VAL A 110 11.97 -5.80 2.66
CA VAL A 110 13.40 -6.16 2.82
C VAL A 110 14.00 -5.56 4.10
N TYR A 111 13.78 -4.27 4.36
CA TYR A 111 14.28 -3.58 5.54
C TYR A 111 13.81 -4.25 6.83
N TYR A 112 12.52 -4.54 6.92
CA TYR A 112 11.91 -5.19 8.08
C TYR A 112 12.36 -6.64 8.26
N SER A 113 12.50 -7.38 7.16
CA SER A 113 13.08 -8.74 7.20
C SER A 113 14.50 -8.71 7.78
N ALA A 114 15.33 -7.75 7.36
CA ALA A 114 16.70 -7.60 7.83
C ALA A 114 16.77 -7.25 9.33
N LEU A 115 15.88 -6.37 9.82
CA LEU A 115 15.78 -6.09 11.27
C LEU A 115 15.42 -7.34 12.07
N SER A 116 14.52 -8.18 11.55
CA SER A 116 14.16 -9.43 12.21
C SER A 116 15.30 -10.44 12.23
N VAL A 117 16.04 -10.57 11.13
CA VAL A 117 17.26 -11.39 11.05
C VAL A 117 18.28 -10.91 12.09
N GLN A 118 18.53 -9.60 12.18
CA GLN A 118 19.45 -9.02 13.16
C GLN A 118 19.04 -9.34 14.60
N ASP A 119 17.77 -9.10 14.95
CA ASP A 119 17.27 -9.40 16.30
C ASP A 119 17.33 -10.90 16.60
N GLN A 120 17.09 -11.75 15.60
CA GLN A 120 17.17 -13.20 15.77
C GLN A 120 18.60 -13.67 16.02
N ALA A 121 19.54 -13.23 15.19
CA ALA A 121 20.96 -13.52 15.35
C ALA A 121 21.47 -13.05 16.72
N ARG A 122 21.00 -11.90 17.20
CA ARG A 122 21.34 -11.41 18.55
C ARG A 122 20.84 -12.36 19.65
N VAL A 123 19.58 -12.80 19.58
CA VAL A 123 19.00 -13.73 20.55
C VAL A 123 19.70 -15.08 20.52
N GLU A 124 19.96 -15.63 19.33
CA GLU A 124 20.60 -16.94 19.19
C GLU A 124 22.07 -16.89 19.64
N LYS A 125 22.78 -15.82 19.34
CA LYS A 125 24.13 -15.58 19.86
C LYS A 125 24.18 -15.57 21.39
N GLU A 126 23.20 -14.93 22.03
CA GLU A 126 23.08 -14.95 23.49
C GLU A 126 22.74 -16.35 24.04
N SER A 127 21.87 -17.09 23.37
CA SER A 127 21.49 -18.47 23.69
C SER A 127 22.72 -19.40 23.62
N GLN A 128 23.48 -19.35 22.53
CA GLN A 128 24.70 -20.15 22.35
C GLN A 128 25.75 -19.82 23.41
N LYS A 129 25.96 -18.52 23.70
CA LYS A 129 26.86 -18.08 24.78
C LYS A 129 26.46 -18.66 26.14
N LYS A 130 25.16 -18.64 26.49
CA LYS A 130 24.64 -19.24 27.73
C LYS A 130 24.84 -20.76 27.79
N ARG A 131 24.88 -21.42 26.64
CA ARG A 131 25.17 -22.87 26.50
C ARG A 131 26.66 -23.17 26.40
N GLY A 132 27.54 -22.18 26.58
CA GLY A 132 29.00 -22.34 26.50
C GLY A 132 29.52 -22.60 25.09
N ARG A 133 28.75 -22.28 24.03
CA ARG A 133 29.13 -22.45 22.63
C ARG A 133 29.60 -21.12 22.02
N PRO A 134 30.63 -21.12 21.16
CA PRO A 134 30.98 -19.95 20.36
C PRO A 134 29.87 -19.64 19.36
N TRP A 135 29.74 -18.37 18.99
CA TRP A 135 28.77 -17.94 17.98
C TRP A 135 29.14 -18.49 16.60
N ASP A 136 28.23 -19.26 16.00
CA ASP A 136 28.41 -19.92 14.71
C ASP A 136 27.63 -19.27 13.55
N TYR A 137 26.98 -18.12 13.80
CA TYR A 137 26.13 -17.41 12.84
C TYR A 137 24.81 -18.09 12.49
N TYR A 138 24.44 -19.18 13.16
CA TYR A 138 23.15 -19.84 12.96
C TYR A 138 21.99 -19.03 13.53
N PHE A 139 20.94 -18.85 12.73
CA PHE A 139 19.61 -18.38 13.14
C PHE A 139 18.55 -19.07 12.28
N ALA A 140 17.31 -19.19 12.75
CA ALA A 140 16.26 -19.84 11.97
C ALA A 140 15.71 -18.89 10.87
N PRO A 141 15.10 -19.44 9.81
CA PRO A 141 14.51 -18.64 8.73
C PRO A 141 13.53 -17.55 9.18
N VAL A 142 13.56 -16.42 8.45
CA VAL A 142 12.60 -15.31 8.60
C VAL A 142 11.66 -15.28 7.40
N TYR A 143 10.37 -15.09 7.65
CA TYR A 143 9.31 -14.96 6.66
C TYR A 143 8.60 -13.62 6.80
N GLN A 144 8.73 -12.75 5.81
CA GLN A 144 7.89 -11.58 5.64
C GLN A 144 6.73 -11.96 4.70
N VAL A 145 5.49 -11.85 5.17
CA VAL A 145 4.27 -12.24 4.45
C VAL A 145 3.35 -11.03 4.34
N SER A 146 3.25 -10.44 3.15
CA SER A 146 2.46 -9.24 2.93
C SER A 146 1.28 -9.51 1.98
N PHE A 147 0.07 -9.31 2.47
CA PHE A 147 -1.15 -9.28 1.68
C PHE A 147 -1.34 -7.87 1.08
N LEU A 148 -1.54 -7.80 -0.22
CA LEU A 148 -1.67 -6.56 -0.97
C LEU A 148 -3.09 -6.47 -1.51
N ASN A 149 -3.82 -5.42 -1.10
CA ASN A 149 -5.17 -5.12 -1.59
C ASN A 149 -5.22 -3.82 -2.41
N PHE A 150 -4.15 -3.55 -3.18
CA PHE A 150 -4.03 -2.41 -4.09
C PHE A 150 -3.42 -2.84 -5.44
N PRO A 151 -3.62 -2.06 -6.51
CA PRO A 151 -2.96 -2.31 -7.79
C PRO A 151 -1.44 -2.28 -7.62
N ASN A 152 -0.76 -3.37 -7.97
CA ASN A 152 0.68 -3.49 -7.79
C ASN A 152 1.30 -4.33 -8.92
N THR A 153 2.61 -4.16 -9.10
CA THR A 153 3.45 -4.95 -10.02
C THR A 153 4.37 -5.91 -9.29
N ILE A 154 4.22 -6.04 -7.97
CA ILE A 154 5.10 -6.88 -7.15
C ILE A 154 4.77 -8.34 -7.44
N VAL A 155 3.50 -8.75 -7.32
CA VAL A 155 3.13 -10.13 -7.65
C VAL A 155 3.03 -10.23 -9.17
N GLU A 156 3.91 -10.99 -9.81
CA GLU A 156 3.92 -11.14 -11.27
C GLU A 156 3.08 -12.34 -11.74
N PRO A 157 2.45 -12.26 -12.93
CA PRO A 157 1.87 -13.42 -13.59
C PRO A 157 2.93 -14.49 -13.81
N LYS A 158 2.55 -15.76 -13.70
CA LYS A 158 3.46 -16.89 -13.93
C LYS A 158 3.11 -17.61 -15.21
N ASP A 159 4.01 -17.58 -16.18
CA ASP A 159 3.84 -18.26 -17.47
C ASP A 159 3.83 -19.79 -17.36
N ASN A 160 4.33 -20.33 -16.25
CA ASN A 160 4.48 -21.76 -16.01
C ASN A 160 3.30 -22.42 -15.26
N GLY A 161 2.16 -21.73 -15.11
CA GLY A 161 0.99 -22.27 -14.42
C GLY A 161 1.11 -22.31 -12.88
N GLY A 162 2.11 -21.66 -12.29
CA GLY A 162 2.19 -21.47 -10.84
C GLY A 162 1.04 -20.60 -10.29
N ASN A 163 0.88 -20.57 -8.96
CA ASN A 163 -0.16 -19.74 -8.33
C ASN A 163 0.00 -18.25 -8.74
N PRO A 164 -1.00 -17.64 -9.42
CA PRO A 164 -0.90 -16.28 -9.97
C PRO A 164 -1.12 -15.17 -8.93
N TYR A 165 -1.50 -15.54 -7.70
CA TYR A 165 -1.80 -14.60 -6.62
C TYR A 165 -0.66 -14.47 -5.61
N ILE A 166 0.35 -15.36 -5.66
CA ILE A 166 1.40 -15.44 -4.64
C ILE A 166 2.77 -15.44 -5.30
N SER A 167 3.65 -14.52 -4.90
CA SER A 167 5.05 -14.50 -5.33
C SER A 167 5.99 -14.67 -4.14
N HIS A 168 6.97 -15.57 -4.28
CA HIS A 168 8.00 -15.85 -3.28
C HIS A 168 9.34 -15.32 -3.78
N TYR A 169 10.01 -14.55 -2.94
CA TYR A 169 11.31 -13.94 -3.21
C TYR A 169 12.35 -14.48 -2.23
N VAL A 170 13.46 -14.95 -2.78
CA VAL A 170 14.60 -15.54 -2.07
C VAL A 170 15.90 -15.10 -2.73
N TYR A 171 17.02 -15.25 -2.03
CA TYR A 171 18.34 -14.97 -2.59
C TYR A 171 18.82 -16.11 -3.49
N LYS A 172 19.22 -15.80 -4.73
CA LYS A 172 19.72 -16.76 -5.72
C LYS A 172 21.02 -16.29 -6.35
N SER A 173 21.87 -17.23 -6.73
CA SER A 173 23.02 -16.98 -7.61
C SER A 173 22.51 -16.46 -8.95
N LYS A 174 23.05 -15.32 -9.39
CA LYS A 174 22.68 -14.72 -10.68
C LYS A 174 23.04 -15.62 -11.86
N ASP A 175 24.16 -16.33 -11.77
CA ASP A 175 24.68 -17.13 -12.89
C ASP A 175 24.03 -18.51 -12.98
N THR A 176 23.70 -19.12 -11.84
CA THR A 176 23.21 -20.52 -11.80
C THR A 176 21.73 -20.64 -11.44
N GLY A 177 21.12 -19.58 -10.91
CA GLY A 177 19.76 -19.63 -10.35
C GLY A 177 19.64 -20.44 -9.07
N LYS A 178 20.74 -21.01 -8.54
CA LYS A 178 20.73 -21.79 -7.30
C LYS A 178 20.45 -20.87 -6.11
N GLU A 179 19.55 -21.29 -5.23
CA GLU A 179 19.26 -20.59 -3.98
C GLU A 179 20.50 -20.58 -3.07
N LEU A 180 20.76 -19.42 -2.47
CA LEU A 180 21.88 -19.23 -1.54
C LEU A 180 21.62 -19.95 -0.22
N GLY A 181 20.36 -19.92 0.24
CA GLY A 181 19.86 -20.47 1.49
C GLY A 181 18.40 -20.08 1.70
N ASP A 182 17.80 -20.53 2.80
CA ASP A 182 16.41 -20.27 3.20
C ASP A 182 16.29 -19.23 4.32
N ASP A 183 17.35 -18.46 4.59
CA ASP A 183 17.47 -17.56 5.74
C ASP A 183 16.44 -16.43 5.78
N THR A 184 16.05 -15.90 4.61
CA THR A 184 15.10 -14.80 4.47
C THR A 184 14.18 -15.03 3.29
N ASN A 185 12.88 -15.05 3.57
CA ASN A 185 11.83 -15.35 2.62
C ASN A 185 10.83 -14.20 2.61
N ILE A 186 10.61 -13.59 1.45
CA ILE A 186 9.62 -12.52 1.30
C ILE A 186 8.51 -13.02 0.39
N VAL A 187 7.28 -12.97 0.89
CA VAL A 187 6.10 -13.51 0.23
C VAL A 187 5.07 -12.40 0.08
N PHE A 188 4.66 -12.15 -1.16
CA PHE A 188 3.59 -11.20 -1.46
C PHE A 188 2.36 -11.95 -1.99
N ILE A 189 1.19 -11.61 -1.45
CA ILE A 189 -0.10 -12.16 -1.84
C ILE A 189 -0.96 -11.03 -2.39
N ASP A 190 -1.31 -11.08 -3.68
CA ASP A 190 -2.15 -10.09 -4.33
C ASP A 190 -3.63 -10.50 -4.26
N LEU A 191 -4.36 -9.86 -3.34
CA LEU A 191 -5.79 -10.08 -3.16
C LEU A 191 -6.60 -9.46 -4.31
N GLN A 192 -6.14 -8.39 -4.96
CA GLN A 192 -6.87 -7.77 -6.07
C GLN A 192 -6.91 -8.65 -7.32
N LYS A 193 -5.92 -9.51 -7.52
CA LYS A 193 -5.93 -10.49 -8.62
C LYS A 193 -6.89 -11.65 -8.37
N PHE A 194 -7.25 -11.93 -7.12
CA PHE A 194 -8.13 -13.05 -6.78
C PHE A 194 -9.61 -12.75 -7.07
N ARG A 195 -10.14 -13.18 -8.21
CA ARG A 195 -11.50 -12.83 -8.69
C ARG A 195 -12.53 -13.97 -8.64
N LYS A 196 -12.14 -15.14 -8.14
CA LYS A 196 -13.01 -16.32 -8.08
C LYS A 196 -14.08 -16.19 -7.00
N ASP A 197 -15.22 -16.81 -7.24
CA ASP A 197 -16.21 -17.08 -6.20
C ASP A 197 -15.80 -18.29 -5.33
N PHE A 198 -16.48 -18.48 -4.19
CA PHE A 198 -16.06 -19.46 -3.18
C PHE A 198 -16.12 -20.92 -3.69
N ASP A 199 -17.13 -21.20 -4.49
CA ASP A 199 -17.40 -22.47 -5.18
C ASP A 199 -16.46 -22.73 -6.37
N GLU A 200 -15.86 -21.68 -6.93
CA GLU A 200 -14.82 -21.77 -7.98
C GLU A 200 -13.41 -21.98 -7.41
N CYS A 201 -13.24 -21.85 -6.09
CA CYS A 201 -11.95 -22.05 -5.43
C CYS A 201 -11.52 -23.52 -5.52
N LYS A 202 -10.36 -23.77 -6.13
CA LYS A 202 -9.88 -25.13 -6.44
C LYS A 202 -9.34 -25.89 -5.23
N ASP A 203 -8.89 -25.16 -4.23
CA ASP A 203 -8.24 -25.68 -3.04
C ASP A 203 -8.55 -24.79 -1.83
N MET A 204 -8.15 -25.26 -0.65
CA MET A 204 -8.42 -24.54 0.60
C MET A 204 -7.66 -23.21 0.69
N LEU A 205 -6.48 -23.08 0.07
CA LEU A 205 -5.74 -21.83 0.06
C LEU A 205 -6.49 -20.76 -0.73
N GLU A 206 -7.04 -21.08 -1.90
CA GLU A 206 -7.91 -20.17 -2.64
C GLU A 206 -9.15 -19.79 -1.83
N LYS A 207 -9.74 -20.72 -1.06
CA LYS A 207 -10.85 -20.40 -0.15
C LYS A 207 -10.42 -19.45 0.99
N TRP A 208 -9.23 -19.60 1.55
CA TRP A 208 -8.67 -18.61 2.49
C TRP A 208 -8.54 -17.22 1.86
N LEU A 209 -8.00 -17.13 0.63
CA LEU A 209 -7.85 -15.85 -0.08
C LEU A 209 -9.22 -15.22 -0.38
N TYR A 210 -10.20 -16.02 -0.80
CA TYR A 210 -11.59 -15.58 -0.95
C TYR A 210 -12.12 -15.02 0.37
N SER A 211 -12.02 -15.78 1.45
CA SER A 211 -12.59 -15.41 2.75
C SER A 211 -11.97 -14.13 3.27
N ILE A 212 -10.63 -13.98 3.25
CA ILE A 212 -9.94 -12.77 3.69
C ILE A 212 -10.38 -11.56 2.85
N ARG A 213 -10.41 -11.69 1.52
CA ARG A 213 -10.76 -10.61 0.60
C ARG A 213 -12.21 -10.14 0.77
N ASN A 214 -13.14 -11.10 0.83
CA ASN A 214 -14.56 -10.83 0.68
C ASN A 214 -15.32 -10.79 2.01
N MET A 215 -14.66 -11.05 3.15
CA MET A 215 -15.29 -11.18 4.47
C MET A 215 -16.37 -10.11 4.76
N HIS A 216 -16.01 -8.83 4.59
CA HIS A 216 -16.87 -7.69 4.87
C HIS A 216 -18.08 -7.52 3.95
N LEU A 217 -18.11 -8.24 2.82
CA LEU A 217 -19.22 -8.22 1.87
C LEU A 217 -20.26 -9.30 2.18
N LEU A 218 -19.90 -10.27 3.02
CA LEU A 218 -20.73 -11.41 3.33
C LEU A 218 -21.77 -11.07 4.40
N LYS A 219 -22.99 -11.60 4.22
CA LYS A 219 -24.04 -11.59 5.24
C LYS A 219 -24.11 -12.90 6.02
N THR A 220 -23.61 -13.97 5.42
CA THR A 220 -23.51 -15.31 5.98
C THR A 220 -22.23 -15.93 5.46
N ARG A 221 -21.65 -16.88 6.20
CA ARG A 221 -20.52 -17.67 5.66
C ARG A 221 -20.98 -18.51 4.45
N PRO A 222 -20.10 -18.79 3.48
CA PRO A 222 -20.41 -19.66 2.35
C PRO A 222 -20.72 -21.10 2.78
N ASP A 223 -21.47 -21.81 1.95
CA ASP A 223 -21.77 -23.22 2.15
C ASP A 223 -20.50 -24.09 2.11
N GLY A 224 -20.41 -25.09 2.98
CA GLY A 224 -19.25 -25.99 3.08
C GLY A 224 -18.06 -25.44 3.87
N VAL A 225 -18.23 -24.31 4.58
CA VAL A 225 -17.26 -23.83 5.58
C VAL A 225 -17.33 -24.61 6.89
N ASP A 226 -18.54 -25.02 7.31
CA ASP A 226 -18.75 -25.66 8.60
C ASP A 226 -17.87 -26.91 8.76
N GLY A 227 -17.17 -27.03 9.90
CA GLY A 227 -16.27 -28.15 10.17
C GLY A 227 -14.95 -28.14 9.39
N THR A 228 -14.68 -27.10 8.58
CA THR A 228 -13.38 -26.89 7.94
C THR A 228 -12.49 -25.97 8.78
N GLU A 229 -11.23 -25.81 8.37
CA GLU A 229 -10.31 -24.85 9.00
C GLU A 229 -10.74 -23.37 8.86
N LEU A 230 -11.68 -23.07 7.97
CA LEU A 230 -12.25 -21.73 7.83
C LEU A 230 -13.36 -21.44 8.85
N ASP A 231 -13.89 -22.46 9.53
CA ASP A 231 -14.98 -22.24 10.49
C ASP A 231 -14.56 -21.27 11.61
N GLU A 232 -13.34 -21.47 12.14
CA GLU A 232 -12.72 -20.57 13.13
C GLU A 232 -12.52 -19.16 12.56
N LEU A 233 -12.14 -19.02 11.28
CA LEU A 233 -11.96 -17.72 10.64
C LEU A 233 -13.27 -16.92 10.64
N TYR A 234 -14.36 -17.57 10.23
CA TYR A 234 -15.66 -16.91 10.11
C TYR A 234 -16.24 -16.58 11.49
N GLU A 235 -16.05 -17.42 12.50
CA GLU A 235 -16.48 -17.11 13.87
C GLU A 235 -15.68 -15.95 14.48
N GLU A 236 -14.35 -15.96 14.35
CA GLU A 236 -13.53 -14.85 14.87
C GLU A 236 -13.75 -13.54 14.12
N ALA A 237 -14.10 -13.59 12.84
CA ALA A 237 -14.42 -12.42 12.03
C ALA A 237 -15.87 -11.92 12.19
N ARG A 238 -16.76 -12.66 12.89
CA ARG A 238 -18.18 -12.31 13.07
C ARG A 238 -18.35 -11.09 13.97
N TYR A 239 -18.21 -9.91 13.36
CA TYR A 239 -18.35 -8.60 13.98
C TYR A 239 -19.62 -8.48 14.84
N ALA A 240 -20.76 -8.97 14.33
CA ALA A 240 -22.03 -8.92 15.03
C ALA A 240 -22.02 -9.67 16.39
N ALA A 241 -21.19 -10.70 16.52
CA ALA A 241 -21.03 -11.49 17.74
C ALA A 241 -19.92 -10.97 18.67
N TRP A 242 -19.18 -9.95 18.27
CA TRP A 242 -18.08 -9.44 19.09
C TRP A 242 -18.58 -8.76 20.37
N PRO A 243 -17.89 -8.97 21.50
CA PRO A 243 -18.09 -8.18 22.70
C PRO A 243 -17.96 -6.68 22.40
N ARG A 244 -18.71 -5.85 23.13
CA ARG A 244 -18.73 -4.40 22.92
C ARG A 244 -17.33 -3.78 22.94
N GLU A 245 -16.45 -4.25 23.82
CA GLU A 245 -15.06 -3.78 23.91
C GLU A 245 -14.26 -4.05 22.62
N LYS A 246 -14.32 -5.27 22.07
CA LYS A 246 -13.68 -5.65 20.80
C LYS A 246 -14.25 -4.83 19.63
N ARG A 247 -15.57 -4.59 19.62
CA ARG A 247 -16.22 -3.72 18.62
C ARG A 247 -15.75 -2.28 18.71
N LEU A 248 -15.73 -1.68 19.90
CA LEU A 248 -15.28 -0.30 20.11
C LEU A 248 -13.83 -0.10 19.69
N LEU A 249 -12.97 -1.10 19.93
CA LEU A 249 -11.58 -1.06 19.47
C LEU A 249 -11.53 -0.99 17.93
N TYR A 250 -12.24 -1.90 17.26
CA TYR A 250 -12.34 -1.92 15.80
C TYR A 250 -12.94 -0.63 15.23
N GLU A 251 -14.10 -0.19 15.74
CA GLU A 251 -14.79 1.02 15.32
C GLU A 251 -13.90 2.26 15.50
N ARG A 252 -13.19 2.38 16.63
CA ARG A 252 -12.25 3.49 16.86
C ARG A 252 -11.11 3.49 15.86
N TYR A 253 -10.57 2.31 15.52
CA TYR A 253 -9.55 2.22 14.49
C TYR A 253 -10.07 2.65 13.12
N ILE A 254 -11.28 2.24 12.75
CA ILE A 254 -11.92 2.67 11.50
C ILE A 254 -12.17 4.18 11.51
N MET A 255 -12.68 4.74 12.61
CA MET A 255 -12.91 6.19 12.75
C MET A 255 -11.61 6.98 12.60
N ASN A 256 -10.57 6.64 13.37
CA ASN A 256 -9.28 7.30 13.27
C ASN A 256 -8.73 7.25 11.83
N LYS A 257 -8.84 6.09 11.18
CA LYS A 257 -8.43 5.92 9.78
C LYS A 257 -9.24 6.83 8.84
N ASN A 258 -10.56 6.85 8.97
CA ASN A 258 -11.42 7.72 8.15
C ASN A 258 -11.08 9.21 8.37
N ASP A 259 -10.78 9.61 9.61
CA ASP A 259 -10.34 10.98 9.92
C ASP A 259 -9.00 11.30 9.24
N TYR A 260 -8.03 10.37 9.30
CA TYR A 260 -6.76 10.51 8.57
C TYR A 260 -6.98 10.58 7.04
N GLU A 261 -7.88 9.77 6.50
CA GLU A 261 -8.23 9.76 5.08
C GLU A 261 -8.89 11.06 4.65
N ASN A 262 -9.81 11.60 5.44
CA ASN A 262 -10.44 12.90 5.18
C ASN A 262 -9.40 14.01 5.17
N ILE A 263 -8.51 14.06 6.18
CA ILE A 263 -7.42 15.05 6.23
C ILE A 263 -6.49 14.91 5.01
N TYR A 264 -6.17 13.69 4.61
CA TYR A 264 -5.32 13.44 3.46
C TYR A 264 -6.01 13.88 2.15
N PHE A 265 -7.28 13.57 2.00
CA PHE A 265 -8.08 13.94 0.83
C PHE A 265 -8.23 15.46 0.70
N GLU A 266 -8.53 16.15 1.79
CA GLU A 266 -8.55 17.63 1.84
C GLU A 266 -7.20 18.22 1.38
N ARG A 267 -6.08 17.71 1.92
CA ARG A 267 -4.73 18.16 1.52
C ARG A 267 -4.42 17.88 0.05
N TYR A 268 -4.90 16.76 -0.48
CA TYR A 268 -4.75 16.43 -1.89
C TYR A 268 -5.56 17.38 -2.77
N GLU A 269 -6.81 17.66 -2.41
CA GLU A 269 -7.66 18.63 -3.12
C GLU A 269 -7.04 20.04 -3.10
N ASP A 270 -6.57 20.49 -1.94
CA ASP A 270 -5.87 21.77 -1.79
C ASP A 270 -4.62 21.84 -2.68
N GLY A 271 -3.80 20.78 -2.66
CA GLY A 271 -2.59 20.69 -3.48
C GLY A 271 -2.89 20.67 -4.98
N PHE A 272 -3.94 19.95 -5.38
CA PHE A 272 -4.40 19.91 -6.77
C PHE A 272 -4.93 21.28 -7.22
N ALA A 273 -5.76 21.93 -6.40
CA ALA A 273 -6.31 23.25 -6.67
C ALA A 273 -5.20 24.31 -6.78
N ALA A 274 -4.22 24.28 -5.86
CA ALA A 274 -3.07 25.18 -5.90
C ALA A 274 -2.23 24.96 -7.17
N GLY A 275 -1.93 23.70 -7.50
CA GLY A 275 -1.18 23.36 -8.72
C GLY A 275 -1.91 23.76 -10.00
N HIS A 276 -3.23 23.60 -10.05
CA HIS A 276 -4.05 24.05 -11.18
C HIS A 276 -4.04 25.57 -11.30
N ALA A 277 -4.25 26.30 -10.20
CA ALA A 277 -4.23 27.75 -10.20
C ALA A 277 -2.86 28.32 -10.61
N GLU A 278 -1.77 27.74 -10.11
CA GLU A 278 -0.41 28.13 -10.50
C GLU A 278 -0.16 27.84 -11.99
N GLY A 279 -0.62 26.68 -12.49
CA GLY A 279 -0.55 26.32 -13.91
C GLY A 279 -1.32 27.27 -14.82
N GLU A 280 -2.51 27.70 -14.42
CA GLU A 280 -3.29 28.71 -15.17
C GLU A 280 -2.60 30.07 -15.21
N VAL A 281 -2.02 30.51 -14.08
CA VAL A 281 -1.29 31.78 -14.03
C VAL A 281 -0.06 31.74 -14.92
N LYS A 282 0.78 30.70 -14.78
CA LYS A 282 1.99 30.52 -15.60
C LYS A 282 1.65 30.39 -17.08
N GLY A 283 0.70 29.52 -17.44
CA GLY A 283 0.30 29.33 -18.83
C GLY A 283 -0.29 30.60 -19.45
N ARG A 284 -0.95 31.46 -18.66
CA ARG A 284 -1.44 32.75 -19.14
C ARG A 284 -0.33 33.78 -19.33
N GLU A 285 0.67 33.77 -18.46
CA GLU A 285 1.83 34.65 -18.56
C GLU A 285 2.69 34.27 -19.77
N GLU A 286 3.07 32.98 -19.87
CA GLU A 286 3.80 32.42 -21.01
C GLU A 286 3.06 32.65 -22.32
N GLY A 287 1.77 32.31 -22.40
CA GLY A 287 0.98 32.52 -23.62
C GLY A 287 0.79 34.01 -23.99
N ARG A 288 0.85 34.93 -23.02
CA ARG A 288 0.82 36.37 -23.29
C ARG A 288 2.16 36.89 -23.78
N GLU A 289 3.26 36.35 -23.27
CA GLU A 289 4.61 36.68 -23.71
C GLU A 289 4.83 36.16 -25.13
N GLU A 290 4.57 34.87 -25.39
CA GLU A 290 4.63 34.26 -26.72
C GLU A 290 3.75 35.02 -27.72
N GLY A 291 2.48 35.29 -27.37
CA GLY A 291 1.58 36.03 -28.26
C GLY A 291 2.02 37.48 -28.52
N ARG A 292 2.73 38.12 -27.57
CA ARG A 292 3.30 39.45 -27.78
C ARG A 292 4.50 39.38 -28.71
N GLU A 293 5.38 38.42 -28.53
CA GLU A 293 6.53 38.18 -29.40
C GLU A 293 6.08 37.89 -30.84
N GLU A 294 5.12 37.00 -31.03
CA GLU A 294 4.54 36.70 -32.34
C GLU A 294 3.92 37.94 -33.00
N ALA A 295 3.12 38.72 -32.26
CA ALA A 295 2.50 39.93 -32.80
C ALA A 295 3.54 40.99 -33.20
N VAL A 296 4.58 41.17 -32.40
CA VAL A 296 5.69 42.08 -32.71
C VAL A 296 6.42 41.61 -33.96
N CYS A 297 6.69 40.31 -34.08
CA CYS A 297 7.32 39.73 -35.27
C CYS A 297 6.48 39.97 -36.54
N GLN A 298 5.17 39.74 -36.48
CA GLN A 298 4.26 39.97 -37.60
C GLN A 298 4.22 41.44 -38.02
N ILE A 299 4.19 42.37 -37.06
CA ILE A 299 4.19 43.82 -37.33
C ILE A 299 5.50 44.25 -38.00
N VAL A 300 6.65 43.79 -37.50
CA VAL A 300 7.97 44.11 -38.08
C VAL A 300 8.08 43.57 -39.50
N LYS A 301 7.70 42.30 -39.73
CA LYS A 301 7.68 41.69 -41.08
C LYS A 301 6.79 42.49 -42.04
N SER A 302 5.58 42.87 -41.62
CA SER A 302 4.66 43.68 -42.42
C SER A 302 5.20 45.09 -42.75
N MET A 303 5.88 45.75 -41.80
CA MET A 303 6.47 47.07 -42.03
C MET A 303 7.63 47.02 -43.02
N MET A 304 8.44 45.95 -42.98
CA MET A 304 9.53 45.75 -43.93
C MET A 304 9.05 45.42 -45.33
N GLU A 305 8.00 44.59 -45.46
CA GLU A 305 7.35 44.31 -46.74
C GLU A 305 6.80 45.58 -47.42
N GLN A 306 6.33 46.55 -46.62
CA GLN A 306 5.87 47.86 -47.10
C GLN A 306 7.01 48.83 -47.44
N GLY A 307 8.27 48.43 -47.27
CA GLY A 307 9.45 49.22 -47.63
C GLY A 307 9.71 50.41 -46.70
N LEU A 308 9.21 50.36 -45.45
CA LEU A 308 9.51 51.39 -44.45
C LEU A 308 11.02 51.37 -44.11
N PRO A 309 11.67 52.54 -44.04
CA PRO A 309 13.09 52.60 -43.72
C PRO A 309 13.36 52.15 -42.27
N LEU A 310 14.49 51.47 -42.05
CA LEU A 310 14.82 50.75 -40.82
C LEU A 310 14.82 51.66 -39.57
N ASP A 311 15.26 52.91 -39.72
CA ASP A 311 15.25 53.92 -38.66
C ASP A 311 13.82 54.27 -38.19
N MET A 312 12.84 54.23 -39.10
CA MET A 312 11.43 54.43 -38.78
C MET A 312 10.83 53.21 -38.08
N ILE A 313 11.21 51.98 -38.48
CA ILE A 313 10.75 50.75 -37.81
C ILE A 313 11.27 50.67 -36.38
N VAL A 314 12.56 50.96 -36.16
CA VAL A 314 13.18 51.08 -34.83
C VAL A 314 12.42 52.09 -33.97
N LYS A 315 12.09 53.26 -34.54
CA LYS A 315 11.41 54.33 -33.81
C LYS A 315 9.96 54.00 -33.45
N VAL A 316 9.24 53.26 -34.29
CA VAL A 316 7.82 52.92 -34.09
C VAL A 316 7.65 51.70 -33.18
N THR A 317 8.51 50.70 -33.32
CA THR A 317 8.43 49.44 -32.55
C THR A 317 9.20 49.51 -31.23
N GLY A 318 10.17 50.43 -31.11
CA GLY A 318 11.06 50.54 -29.96
C GLY A 318 12.12 49.44 -29.87
N LEU A 319 12.21 48.57 -30.89
CA LEU A 319 13.19 47.49 -30.98
C LEU A 319 14.54 48.01 -31.47
N THR A 320 15.61 47.36 -31.03
CA THR A 320 16.96 47.57 -31.55
C THR A 320 17.13 46.95 -32.94
N VAL A 321 18.13 47.43 -33.68
CA VAL A 321 18.46 46.88 -35.01
C VAL A 321 18.78 45.38 -34.93
N ALA A 322 19.46 44.92 -33.87
CA ALA A 322 19.78 43.51 -33.68
C ALA A 322 18.54 42.63 -33.42
N GLU A 323 17.55 43.14 -32.69
CA GLU A 323 16.28 42.44 -32.45
C GLU A 323 15.45 42.35 -33.74
N ILE A 324 15.43 43.41 -34.55
CA ILE A 324 14.78 43.42 -35.86
C ILE A 324 15.45 42.43 -36.83
N ASP A 325 16.79 42.41 -36.87
CA ASP A 325 17.55 41.45 -37.69
C ASP A 325 17.33 39.99 -37.23
N GLY A 326 17.15 39.76 -35.92
CA GLY A 326 16.82 38.43 -35.36
C GLY A 326 15.44 37.93 -35.77
N VAL A 327 14.43 38.82 -35.79
CA VAL A 327 13.06 38.53 -36.26
C VAL A 327 13.02 38.24 -37.77
N CYS A 328 13.95 38.79 -38.55
CA CYS A 328 14.02 38.60 -40.00
C CYS A 328 14.71 37.30 -40.43
N ASN A 329 15.60 36.78 -39.59
CA ASN A 329 16.38 35.56 -39.86
C ASN A 329 15.80 34.30 -39.20
N SER A 330 14.63 34.43 -38.56
CA SER A 330 13.80 33.34 -38.01
C SER A 330 12.52 33.16 -38.84
#